data_AF-A0A699ZQM9-F1
#
_entry.id   AF-A0A699ZQM9-F1
#
_cell.length_a   1.000
_cell.length_b   1.000
_cell.length_c   1.000
_cell.angle_alpha   90.00
_cell.angle_beta   90.00
_cell.angle_gamma   90.00
#
_symmetry.space_group_name_H-M   'P 1'
#
loop_
_entity.id
_entity.type
_entity.pdbx_description
1 polymer ?
#
loop_
_entity_poly.entity_id
_entity_poly.type
_entity_poly.pdbx_seq_one_letter_code
_entity_poly.pdbx_strand_id
1 'polypeptide(L)'
;MGSAELREACEALASTWQLPSEALWEVVVAAPELLCGASKGLKVHCQRLHYLIWRSYDWRRMLPRLPSYPQALARALLYNTSRHDRLYYLVRTHRARGLAWHVALRMSDQDWHDMYPGFREWLARHGR
;
A
#
# COMPACT_ATOMS: atom_id res chain seq x y z
N MET A 1 4.42 -8.10 -22.65
CA MET A 1 4.37 -6.72 -22.12
C MET A 1 5.23 -5.84 -23.01
N GLY A 2 4.65 -4.77 -23.54
CA GLY A 2 5.37 -3.81 -24.39
C GLY A 2 6.25 -2.86 -23.58
N SER A 3 7.24 -2.23 -24.22
CA SER A 3 8.09 -1.20 -23.58
C SER A 3 7.28 -0.01 -23.02
N ALA A 4 6.14 0.29 -23.63
CA ALA A 4 5.23 1.34 -23.18
C ALA A 4 4.55 1.01 -21.83
N GLU A 5 4.12 -0.24 -21.61
CA GLU A 5 3.45 -0.66 -20.37
C GLU A 5 4.40 -0.63 -19.17
N LEU A 6 5.65 -1.05 -19.39
CA LEU A 6 6.73 -0.93 -18.41
C LEU A 6 6.99 0.53 -18.03
N ARG A 7 7.06 1.41 -19.03
CA ARG A 7 7.27 2.85 -18.79
C ARG A 7 6.12 3.44 -17.97
N GLU A 8 4.88 3.13 -18.31
CA GLU A 8 3.70 3.57 -17.56
C GLU A 8 3.71 3.08 -16.10
N ALA A 9 4.11 1.82 -15.86
CA ALA A 9 4.21 1.27 -14.51
C ALA A 9 5.27 2.01 -13.67
N CYS A 10 6.46 2.23 -14.24
CA CYS A 10 7.51 3.01 -13.60
C CYS A 10 7.09 4.47 -13.34
N GLU A 11 6.42 5.11 -14.31
CA GLU A 11 5.87 6.46 -14.15
C GLU A 11 4.81 6.52 -13.04
N ALA A 12 3.93 5.52 -12.95
CA ALA A 12 2.93 5.43 -11.89
C ALA A 12 3.55 5.31 -10.50
N LEU A 13 4.59 4.49 -10.34
CA LEU A 13 5.34 4.35 -9.09
C LEU A 13 6.06 5.67 -8.74
N ALA A 14 6.82 6.22 -9.68
CA ALA A 14 7.62 7.42 -9.47
C ALA A 14 6.74 8.63 -9.10
N SER A 15 5.67 8.86 -9.86
CA SER A 15 4.79 10.03 -9.65
C SER A 15 3.93 9.94 -8.40
N THR A 16 3.41 8.75 -8.07
CA THR A 16 2.52 8.60 -6.89
C THR A 16 3.31 8.74 -5.58
N TRP A 17 4.54 8.25 -5.56
CA TRP A 17 5.36 8.17 -4.35
C TRP A 17 6.51 9.17 -4.32
N GLN A 18 6.63 10.02 -5.35
CA GLN A 18 7.71 11.01 -5.53
C GLN A 18 9.10 10.37 -5.37
N LEU A 19 9.29 9.19 -5.97
CA LEU A 19 10.52 8.42 -5.82
C LEU A 19 11.62 9.01 -6.71
N PRO A 20 12.83 9.27 -6.17
CA PRO A 20 14.00 9.49 -7.00
C PRO A 20 14.35 8.21 -7.77
N SER A 21 15.12 8.33 -8.86
CA SER A 21 15.45 7.21 -9.74
C SER A 21 16.09 6.02 -9.02
N GLU A 22 16.94 6.27 -8.03
CA GLU A 22 17.58 5.22 -7.21
C GLU A 22 16.55 4.44 -6.38
N ALA A 23 15.69 5.14 -5.64
CA ALA A 23 14.64 4.50 -4.84
C ALA A 23 13.60 3.76 -5.72
N LEU A 24 13.29 4.31 -6.91
CA LEU A 24 12.44 3.62 -7.88
C LEU A 24 13.05 2.29 -8.32
N TRP A 25 14.35 2.29 -8.61
CA TRP A 25 15.07 1.07 -8.99
C TRP A 25 15.04 0.04 -7.87
N GLU A 26 15.27 0.46 -6.62
CA GLU A 26 15.19 -0.43 -5.46
C GLU A 26 13.79 -1.04 -5.29
N VAL A 27 12.72 -0.27 -5.51
CA VAL A 27 11.34 -0.79 -5.47
C VAL A 27 11.13 -1.85 -6.55
N VAL A 28 11.56 -1.58 -7.77
CA VAL A 28 11.41 -2.48 -8.92
C VAL A 28 12.19 -3.77 -8.73
N VAL A 29 13.43 -3.69 -8.25
CA VAL A 29 14.27 -4.87 -7.97
C VAL A 29 13.70 -5.70 -6.83
N ALA A 30 13.13 -5.07 -5.79
CA ALA A 30 12.55 -5.76 -4.65
C ALA A 30 11.19 -6.42 -4.95
N ALA A 31 10.47 -5.94 -5.97
CA ALA A 31 9.14 -6.41 -6.32
C ALA A 31 8.92 -6.34 -7.85
N PRO A 32 9.66 -7.15 -8.64
CA PRO A 32 9.58 -7.10 -10.09
C PRO A 32 8.20 -7.50 -10.61
N GLU A 33 7.41 -8.25 -9.82
CA GLU A 33 6.05 -8.64 -10.20
C GLU A 33 5.10 -7.45 -10.33
N LEU A 34 5.41 -6.32 -9.66
CA LEU A 34 4.64 -5.07 -9.83
C LEU A 34 4.65 -4.58 -11.28
N LEU A 35 5.73 -4.87 -12.01
CA LEU A 35 5.85 -4.52 -13.41
C LEU A 35 5.15 -5.52 -14.32
N CYS A 36 4.95 -6.78 -13.89
CA CYS A 36 4.34 -7.82 -14.70
C CYS A 36 2.81 -7.73 -14.81
N GLY A 37 2.16 -6.86 -14.02
CA GLY A 37 0.71 -6.64 -14.04
C GLY A 37 0.26 -5.58 -15.06
N ALA A 38 -1.05 -5.51 -15.32
CA ALA A 38 -1.61 -4.43 -16.15
C ALA A 38 -1.32 -3.07 -15.49
N SER A 39 -0.59 -2.19 -16.18
CA SER A 39 -0.13 -0.86 -15.68
C SER A 39 -1.24 -0.03 -15.04
N LYS A 40 -2.46 -0.08 -15.61
CA LYS A 40 -3.66 0.59 -15.07
C LYS A 40 -4.03 0.12 -13.65
N GLY A 41 -3.84 -1.17 -13.35
CA GLY A 41 -4.08 -1.72 -12.01
C GLY A 41 -3.07 -1.22 -10.99
N LEU A 42 -1.79 -1.12 -11.37
CA LEU A 42 -0.73 -0.66 -10.47
C LEU A 42 -0.92 0.81 -10.07
N LYS A 43 -1.27 1.70 -11.01
CA LYS A 43 -1.52 3.12 -10.71
C LYS A 43 -2.66 3.28 -9.71
N VAL A 44 -3.79 2.61 -9.95
CA VAL A 44 -4.95 2.64 -9.03
C VAL A 44 -4.57 2.08 -7.66
N HIS A 45 -3.79 1.00 -7.64
CA HIS A 45 -3.31 0.38 -6.40
C HIS A 45 -2.41 1.33 -5.59
N CYS A 46 -1.45 1.97 -6.25
CA CYS A 46 -0.57 2.99 -5.64
C CYS A 46 -1.40 4.15 -5.07
N GLN A 47 -2.34 4.69 -5.86
CA GLN A 47 -3.20 5.79 -5.43
C GLN A 47 -4.08 5.41 -4.24
N ARG A 48 -4.62 4.19 -4.24
CA ARG A 48 -5.43 3.68 -3.11
C ARG A 48 -4.60 3.58 -1.84
N LEU A 49 -3.41 2.99 -1.90
CA LEU A 49 -2.53 2.89 -0.73
C LEU A 49 -2.10 4.28 -0.24
N HIS A 50 -1.67 5.15 -1.14
CA HIS A 50 -1.29 6.52 -0.82
C HIS A 50 -2.44 7.27 -0.14
N TYR A 51 -3.67 7.15 -0.65
CA TYR A 51 -4.87 7.75 -0.05
C TYR A 51 -5.09 7.24 1.38
N LEU A 52 -5.03 5.93 1.62
CA LEU A 52 -5.22 5.35 2.95
C LEU A 52 -4.17 5.83 3.95
N ILE A 53 -2.90 5.92 3.53
CA ILE A 53 -1.82 6.46 4.34
C ILE A 53 -2.07 7.95 4.64
N TRP A 54 -2.44 8.74 3.64
CA TRP A 54 -2.71 10.17 3.78
C TRP A 54 -3.87 10.47 4.75
N ARG A 55 -4.89 9.60 4.80
CA ARG A 55 -6.08 9.78 5.64
C ARG A 55 -5.83 9.57 7.14
N SER A 56 -4.76 8.88 7.53
CA SER A 56 -4.35 8.75 8.93
C SER A 56 -3.34 9.84 9.27
N TYR A 57 -3.60 10.63 10.33
CA TYR A 57 -2.68 11.69 10.76
C TYR A 57 -1.27 11.15 11.04
N ASP A 58 -1.18 10.04 11.77
CA ASP A 58 0.09 9.43 12.15
C ASP A 58 0.85 8.88 10.95
N TRP A 59 0.15 8.21 10.02
CA TRP A 59 0.79 7.63 8.83
C TRP A 59 1.19 8.69 7.82
N ARG A 60 0.39 9.75 7.66
CA ARG A 60 0.70 10.88 6.78
C ARG A 60 2.03 11.52 7.12
N ARG A 61 2.41 11.59 8.39
CA ARG A 61 3.72 12.11 8.83
C ARG A 61 4.90 11.26 8.35
N MET A 62 4.66 10.00 7.99
CA MET A 62 5.68 9.10 7.44
C MET A 62 5.82 9.23 5.91
N LEU A 63 4.84 9.78 5.20
CA LEU A 63 4.86 9.88 3.73
C LEU A 63 6.13 10.54 3.18
N PRO A 64 6.63 11.68 3.71
CA PRO A 64 7.85 12.29 3.20
C PRO A 64 9.11 11.43 3.36
N ARG A 65 9.06 10.43 4.25
CA ARG A 65 10.18 9.53 4.55
C ARG A 65 10.08 8.20 3.80
N LEU A 66 8.95 7.89 3.18
CA LEU A 66 8.75 6.64 2.44
C LEU A 66 9.79 6.40 1.33
N PRO A 67 10.23 7.42 0.57
CA PRO A 67 11.29 7.23 -0.43
C PRO A 67 12.60 6.70 0.16
N SER A 68 12.85 6.92 1.46
CA SER A 68 14.01 6.36 2.18
C SER A 68 13.83 4.89 2.62
N TYR A 69 12.66 4.30 2.37
CA TYR A 69 12.35 2.90 2.70
C TYR A 69 11.73 2.16 1.50
N PRO A 70 12.42 2.12 0.35
CA PRO A 70 11.88 1.57 -0.90
C PRO A 70 11.45 0.10 -0.77
N GLN A 71 12.17 -0.72 0.00
CA GLN A 71 11.80 -2.12 0.24
C GLN A 71 10.48 -2.27 1.00
N ALA A 72 10.21 -1.39 1.96
CA ALA A 72 8.95 -1.40 2.71
C ALA A 72 7.78 -1.00 1.81
N LEU A 73 7.99 -0.03 0.92
CA LEU A 73 7.03 0.37 -0.09
C LEU A 73 6.76 -0.74 -1.11
N ALA A 74 7.82 -1.39 -1.62
CA ALA A 74 7.71 -2.51 -2.56
C ALA A 74 6.82 -3.64 -1.99
N ARG A 75 7.10 -4.06 -0.75
CA ARG A 75 6.27 -5.06 -0.05
C ARG A 75 4.84 -4.58 0.14
N ALA A 76 4.64 -3.30 0.46
CA ALA A 76 3.32 -2.72 0.64
C ALA A 76 2.45 -2.87 -0.63
N LEU A 77 3.06 -2.62 -1.78
CA LEU A 77 2.42 -2.66 -3.09
C LEU A 77 2.19 -4.08 -3.62
N LEU A 78 2.91 -5.07 -3.08
CA LEU A 78 2.66 -6.49 -3.39
C LEU A 78 1.47 -7.07 -2.65
N TYR A 79 0.97 -6.39 -1.61
CA TYR A 79 -0.14 -6.94 -0.85
C TYR A 79 -1.46 -6.88 -1.61
N ASN A 80 -2.25 -7.94 -1.44
CA ASN A 80 -3.55 -8.06 -2.09
C ASN A 80 -4.60 -7.08 -1.51
N THR A 81 -5.75 -7.03 -2.18
CA THR A 81 -6.91 -6.21 -1.79
C THR A 81 -7.31 -6.38 -0.33
N SER A 82 -7.24 -7.61 0.22
CA SER A 82 -7.62 -7.88 1.60
C SER A 82 -6.76 -7.10 2.61
N ARG A 83 -5.45 -6.97 2.36
CA ARG A 83 -4.56 -6.18 3.24
C ARG A 83 -4.83 -4.68 3.14
N HIS A 84 -5.24 -4.20 1.98
CA HIS A 84 -5.71 -2.81 1.84
C HIS A 84 -7.03 -2.56 2.56
N ASP A 85 -7.94 -3.54 2.58
CA ASP A 85 -9.19 -3.44 3.33
C ASP A 85 -8.93 -3.32 4.85
N ARG A 86 -7.85 -3.94 5.35
CA ARG A 86 -7.39 -3.75 6.74
C ARG A 86 -7.00 -2.31 7.02
N LEU A 87 -6.19 -1.71 6.16
CA LEU A 87 -5.83 -0.29 6.29
C LEU A 87 -7.07 0.61 6.23
N TYR A 88 -7.99 0.30 5.32
CA TYR A 88 -9.26 1.02 5.19
C TYR A 88 -10.09 0.93 6.48
N TYR A 89 -10.22 -0.26 7.07
CA TYR A 89 -10.86 -0.47 8.36
C TYR A 89 -10.22 0.39 9.46
N LEU A 90 -8.89 0.35 9.60
CA LEU A 90 -8.19 1.12 10.66
C LEU A 90 -8.39 2.62 10.51
N VAL A 91 -8.34 3.13 9.28
CA VAL A 91 -8.55 4.55 8.98
C VAL A 91 -9.99 4.94 9.30
N ARG A 92 -10.97 4.15 8.87
CA ARG A 92 -12.40 4.46 9.04
C ARG A 92 -12.90 4.30 10.48
N THR A 93 -12.28 3.43 11.25
CA THR A 93 -12.63 3.20 12.66
C THR A 93 -11.74 3.96 13.64
N HIS A 94 -10.85 4.84 13.14
CA HIS A 94 -9.87 5.59 13.93
C HIS A 94 -8.92 4.72 14.77
N ARG A 95 -8.74 3.44 14.39
CA ARG A 95 -7.85 2.47 15.03
C ARG A 95 -6.42 2.48 14.48
N ALA A 96 -6.13 3.37 13.52
CA ALA A 96 -4.78 3.57 12.98
C ALA A 96 -3.80 4.21 13.98
N ARG A 97 -4.29 4.80 15.07
CA ARG A 97 -3.45 5.53 16.03
C ARG A 97 -2.47 4.60 16.74
N GLY A 98 -1.19 4.95 16.71
CA GLY A 98 -0.13 4.18 17.39
C GLY A 98 0.29 2.87 16.70
N LEU A 99 -0.39 2.46 15.62
CA LEU A 99 -0.01 1.31 14.81
C LEU A 99 0.63 1.80 13.52
N ALA A 100 1.82 1.33 13.14
CA ALA A 100 2.40 1.69 11.85
C ALA A 100 1.68 0.95 10.70
N TRP A 101 1.39 1.64 9.59
CA TRP A 101 0.65 1.06 8.45
C TRP A 101 1.29 -0.22 7.90
N HIS A 102 2.63 -0.27 7.83
CA HIS A 102 3.37 -1.43 7.36
C HIS A 102 3.37 -2.61 8.35
N VAL A 103 3.07 -2.37 9.64
CA VAL A 103 2.81 -3.44 10.62
C VAL A 103 1.43 -4.03 10.38
N ALA A 104 0.41 -3.19 10.18
CA ALA A 104 -0.95 -3.65 9.85
C ALA A 104 -0.97 -4.51 8.57
N LEU A 105 -0.19 -4.14 7.55
CA LEU A 105 -0.07 -4.91 6.31
C LEU A 105 0.65 -6.25 6.49
N ARG A 106 1.55 -6.39 7.48
CA ARG A 106 2.33 -7.61 7.72
C ARG A 106 1.68 -8.60 8.69
N MET A 107 0.76 -8.13 9.52
CA MET A 107 0.08 -8.92 10.55
C MET A 107 -0.55 -10.20 9.99
N SER A 108 -0.37 -11.37 10.61
CA SER A 108 -0.99 -12.59 10.10
C SER A 108 -2.52 -12.48 10.08
N ASP A 109 -3.20 -13.34 9.33
CA ASP A 109 -4.67 -13.33 9.29
C ASP A 109 -5.26 -13.69 10.67
N GLN A 110 -4.58 -14.57 11.40
CA GLN A 110 -4.94 -14.96 12.77
C GLN A 110 -4.77 -13.79 13.74
N ASP A 111 -3.58 -13.18 13.79
CA ASP A 111 -3.32 -12.03 14.68
C ASP A 111 -4.28 -10.86 14.39
N TRP A 112 -4.58 -10.66 13.10
CA TRP A 112 -5.54 -9.64 12.67
C TRP A 112 -6.94 -9.93 13.19
N HIS A 113 -7.38 -11.19 13.08
CA HIS A 113 -8.70 -11.60 13.56
C HIS A 113 -8.83 -11.47 15.07
N ASP A 114 -7.81 -11.87 15.81
CA ASP A 114 -7.78 -11.80 17.29
C ASP A 114 -7.78 -10.35 17.78
N MET A 115 -7.06 -9.46 17.10
CA MET A 115 -6.97 -8.05 17.46
C MET A 115 -8.18 -7.22 16.98
N TYR A 116 -8.79 -7.62 15.87
CA TYR A 116 -9.91 -6.90 15.24
C TYR A 116 -11.05 -7.85 14.85
N PRO A 117 -11.73 -8.49 15.82
CA PRO A 117 -12.76 -9.49 15.54
C PRO A 117 -13.91 -8.92 14.70
N GLY A 118 -14.26 -7.64 14.93
CA GLY A 118 -15.31 -6.90 14.21
C GLY A 118 -14.99 -6.52 12.76
N PHE A 119 -13.79 -6.86 12.25
CA PHE A 119 -13.37 -6.50 10.89
C PHE A 119 -14.27 -7.13 9.82
N ARG A 120 -14.65 -8.42 9.98
CA ARG A 120 -15.44 -9.13 8.97
C ARG A 120 -16.86 -8.59 8.87
N GLU A 121 -17.55 -8.33 10.00
CA GLU A 121 -18.88 -7.72 9.93
C GLU A 121 -18.81 -6.29 9.41
N TRP A 122 -17.76 -5.55 9.78
CA TRP A 122 -17.56 -4.21 9.25
C TRP A 122 -17.38 -4.22 7.73
N LEU A 123 -16.54 -5.12 7.21
CA LEU A 123 -16.28 -5.28 5.79
C LEU A 123 -17.53 -5.75 5.03
N ALA A 124 -18.38 -6.61 5.61
CA ALA A 124 -19.64 -6.98 4.99
C ALA A 124 -20.61 -5.79 4.82
N ARG A 125 -20.54 -4.79 5.71
CA ARG A 125 -21.42 -3.61 5.70
C ARG A 125 -20.85 -2.43 4.90
N HIS A 126 -19.53 -2.30 4.83
CA HIS A 126 -18.86 -1.11 4.29
C HIS A 126 -17.82 -1.45 3.22
N GLY A 127 -17.59 -2.73 2.96
CA GLY A 127 -16.69 -3.23 1.94
C GLY A 127 -17.37 -3.15 0.58
N ARG A 128 -17.18 -2.00 -0.07
CA ARG A 128 -17.17 -1.73 -1.51
C ARG A 128 -16.93 -0.24 -1.69
#